data_AF-A0A949KDS7-F1
#
_entry.id   AF-A0A949KDS7-F1
#
_cell.length_a   1.000
_cell.length_b   1.000
_cell.length_c   1.000
_cell.angle_alpha   90.00
_cell.angle_beta   90.00
_cell.angle_gamma   90.00
#
_symmetry.space_group_name_H-M   'P 1'
#
loop_
_entity.id
_entity.type
_entity.pdbx_description
1 polymer ?
#
loop_
_entity_poly.entity_id
_entity_poly.type
_entity_poly.pdbx_seq_one_letter_code
_entity_poly.pdbx_strand_id
1 'polypeptide(L)'
;MPDKKKIKKVYDTLIEGAYAGLSDTALHDYVFEHCPKATSKRLVRASLLALSDPKVQDRNVLNVIYALAIKHRLDGGPDSDGDED
;
A
#
# COMPACT_ATOMS: atom_id res chain seq x y z
N MET A 1 6.14 -18.99 -2.98
CA MET A 1 6.10 -17.75 -2.17
C MET A 1 4.75 -17.04 -2.37
N PRO A 2 3.70 -17.50 -1.66
CA PRO A 2 2.35 -16.92 -1.74
C PRO A 2 2.31 -15.42 -1.38
N ASP A 3 3.23 -14.94 -0.56
CA ASP A 3 3.26 -13.55 -0.07
C ASP A 3 3.59 -12.51 -1.13
N LYS A 4 4.43 -12.88 -2.12
CA LYS A 4 4.74 -11.99 -3.25
C LYS A 4 3.50 -11.70 -4.10
N LYS A 5 2.61 -12.67 -4.28
CA LYS A 5 1.36 -12.48 -5.03
C LYS A 5 0.38 -11.59 -4.27
N LYS A 6 0.30 -11.75 -2.93
CA LYS A 6 -0.55 -10.92 -2.06
C LYS A 6 -0.07 -9.46 -2.05
N ILE A 7 1.24 -9.23 -1.88
CA ILE A 7 1.84 -7.89 -1.92
C ILE A 7 1.65 -7.26 -3.29
N LYS A 8 1.82 -8.02 -4.38
CA LYS A 8 1.60 -7.52 -5.73
C LYS A 8 0.15 -7.04 -5.94
N LYS A 9 -0.84 -7.80 -5.46
CA LYS A 9 -2.25 -7.37 -5.56
C LYS A 9 -2.50 -6.05 -4.82
N VAL A 10 -1.94 -5.91 -3.61
CA VAL A 10 -2.03 -4.66 -2.84
C VAL A 10 -1.34 -3.51 -3.58
N TYR A 11 -0.17 -3.75 -4.16
CA TYR A 11 0.54 -2.78 -4.99
C TYR A 11 -0.30 -2.35 -6.19
N ASP A 12 -0.87 -3.29 -6.96
CA ASP A 12 -1.65 -2.98 -8.16
C ASP A 12 -2.87 -2.11 -7.80
N THR A 13 -3.57 -2.48 -6.71
CA THR A 13 -4.73 -1.74 -6.18
C THR A 13 -4.34 -0.35 -5.65
N LEU A 14 -3.22 -0.26 -4.94
CA LEU A 14 -2.72 0.99 -4.37
C LEU A 14 -2.37 1.99 -5.48
N ILE A 15 -1.71 1.53 -6.53
CA ILE A 15 -1.38 2.33 -7.71
C ILE A 15 -2.64 2.80 -8.41
N GLU A 16 -3.60 1.91 -8.67
CA GLU A 16 -4.87 2.25 -9.30
C GLU A 16 -5.64 3.32 -8.52
N GLY A 17 -5.80 3.15 -7.21
CA GLY A 17 -6.51 4.12 -6.37
C GLY A 17 -5.81 5.49 -6.35
N ALA A 18 -4.48 5.50 -6.29
CA ALA A 18 -3.71 6.75 -6.32
C ALA A 18 -3.83 7.47 -7.67
N TYR A 19 -3.80 6.75 -8.79
CA TYR A 19 -4.05 7.32 -10.13
C TYR A 19 -5.50 7.77 -10.33
N ALA A 20 -6.45 7.15 -9.64
CA ALA A 20 -7.85 7.61 -9.58
C ALA A 20 -8.04 8.88 -8.73
N GLY A 21 -6.97 9.40 -8.11
CA GLY A 21 -7.00 10.62 -7.29
C GLY A 21 -7.39 10.40 -5.84
N LEU A 22 -7.44 9.15 -5.36
CA LEU A 22 -7.70 8.85 -3.95
C LEU A 22 -6.44 9.13 -3.11
N SER A 23 -6.64 9.59 -1.88
CA SER A 23 -5.56 9.85 -0.92
C SER A 23 -5.99 9.53 0.51
N ASP A 24 -5.02 9.49 1.43
CA ASP A 24 -5.22 9.28 2.87
C ASP A 24 -6.19 8.11 3.16
N THR A 25 -7.22 8.36 3.96
CA THR A 25 -8.20 7.36 4.38
C THR A 25 -8.99 6.80 3.19
N ALA A 26 -9.29 7.60 2.17
CA ALA A 26 -10.01 7.11 1.00
C ALA A 26 -9.18 6.09 0.20
N LEU A 27 -7.88 6.33 0.07
CA LEU A 27 -6.98 5.38 -0.57
C LEU A 27 -6.77 4.12 0.28
N HIS A 28 -6.66 4.30 1.60
CA HIS A 28 -6.61 3.19 2.54
C HIS A 28 -7.83 2.27 2.39
N ASP A 29 -9.02 2.84 2.52
CA ASP A 29 -10.28 2.10 2.51
C ASP A 29 -10.47 1.39 1.16
N TYR A 30 -10.17 2.08 0.06
CA TYR A 30 -10.17 1.48 -1.28
C TYR A 30 -9.28 0.22 -1.36
N VAL A 31 -8.06 0.28 -0.80
CA VAL A 31 -7.15 -0.87 -0.79
C VAL A 31 -7.72 -2.01 0.06
N PHE A 32 -8.29 -1.73 1.23
CA PHE A 32 -8.83 -2.77 2.12
C PHE A 32 -10.15 -3.37 1.61
N GLU A 33 -10.96 -2.61 0.88
CA GLU A 33 -12.16 -3.11 0.20
C GLU A 33 -11.79 -4.13 -0.90
N HIS A 34 -10.78 -3.82 -1.72
CA HIS A 34 -10.36 -4.67 -2.85
C HIS A 34 -9.38 -5.78 -2.43
N CYS A 35 -8.66 -5.57 -1.33
CA CYS A 35 -7.74 -6.50 -0.71
C CYS A 35 -8.09 -6.70 0.78
N PRO A 36 -9.16 -7.45 1.11
CA PRO A 36 -9.63 -7.63 2.49
C PRO A 36 -8.66 -8.38 3.42
N LYS A 37 -7.61 -9.00 2.86
CA LYS A 37 -6.49 -9.61 3.61
C LYS A 37 -5.24 -8.73 3.61
N ALA A 38 -5.35 -7.45 3.23
CA ALA A 38 -4.26 -6.50 3.38
C ALA A 38 -4.00 -6.29 4.88
N THR A 39 -2.72 -6.12 5.20
CA THR A 39 -2.25 -5.78 6.55
C THR A 39 -1.43 -4.51 6.43
N SER A 40 -1.24 -3.78 7.53
CA SER A 40 -0.41 -2.57 7.51
C SER A 40 1.01 -2.87 6.99
N LYS A 41 1.57 -4.03 7.37
CA LYS A 41 2.85 -4.53 6.84
C LYS A 41 2.83 -4.73 5.32
N ARG A 42 1.77 -5.31 4.76
CA ARG A 42 1.65 -5.51 3.31
C ARG A 42 1.47 -4.18 2.57
N LEU A 43 0.69 -3.26 3.13
CA LEU A 43 0.50 -1.92 2.58
C LEU A 43 1.82 -1.15 2.51
N VAL A 44 2.60 -1.14 3.60
CA VAL A 44 3.92 -0.49 3.63
C VAL A 44 4.87 -1.14 2.61
N ARG A 45 4.93 -2.48 2.54
CA ARG A 45 5.77 -3.18 1.54
C ARG A 45 5.35 -2.87 0.11
N ALA A 46 4.05 -2.82 -0.18
CA ALA A 46 3.52 -2.45 -1.48
C ALA A 46 3.86 -0.98 -1.83
N SER A 47 3.78 -0.08 -0.85
CA SER A 47 4.14 1.32 -1.02
C SER A 47 5.63 1.48 -1.33
N LEU A 48 6.52 0.77 -0.62
CA LEU A 48 7.96 0.78 -0.91
C LEU A 48 8.27 0.20 -2.30
N LEU A 49 7.51 -0.80 -2.75
CA LEU A 49 7.64 -1.34 -4.09
C LEU A 49 7.26 -0.28 -5.14
N ALA A 50 6.16 0.45 -4.94
CA ALA A 50 5.74 1.55 -5.79
C ALA A 50 6.77 2.68 -5.87
N LEU A 51 7.35 3.07 -4.73
CA LEU A 51 8.37 4.11 -4.66
C LEU A 51 9.70 3.70 -5.33
N SER A 52 9.96 2.40 -5.46
CA SER A 52 11.16 1.85 -6.11
C SER A 52 10.93 1.43 -7.56
N ASP A 53 9.70 1.51 -8.06
CA ASP A 53 9.35 1.07 -9.41
C ASP A 53 9.61 2.20 -10.42
N PRO A 54 10.56 2.04 -11.36
CA PRO A 54 10.87 3.07 -12.35
C PRO A 54 9.71 3.38 -13.32
N LYS A 55 8.66 2.54 -13.34
CA LYS A 55 7.46 2.76 -14.15
C LYS A 55 6.47 3.74 -13.50
N VAL A 56 6.56 3.98 -12.19
CA VAL A 56 5.71 4.93 -11.47
C VAL A 56 6.45 6.27 -11.44
N GLN A 57 6.11 7.15 -12.37
CA GLN A 57 6.83 8.42 -12.58
C GLN A 57 6.02 9.65 -12.14
N ASP A 58 4.73 9.48 -11.89
CA ASP A 58 3.87 10.58 -11.43
C ASP A 58 4.24 10.94 -9.99
N ARG A 59 4.78 12.15 -9.81
CA ARG A 59 5.20 12.67 -8.51
C ARG A 59 4.04 12.80 -7.53
N ASN A 60 2.84 13.15 -7.99
CA ASN A 60 1.68 13.27 -7.11
C ASN A 60 1.28 11.89 -6.57
N VAL A 61 1.23 10.89 -7.44
CA VAL A 61 0.98 9.49 -7.05
C VAL A 61 2.01 9.00 -6.04
N LEU A 62 3.31 9.23 -6.32
CA LEU A 62 4.39 8.85 -5.40
C LEU A 62 4.26 9.56 -4.05
N ASN A 63 3.91 10.85 -4.02
CA ASN A 63 3.72 11.60 -2.78
C ASN A 63 2.56 11.05 -1.95
N VAL A 64 1.42 10.76 -2.58
CA VAL A 64 0.25 10.19 -1.90
C VAL A 64 0.58 8.82 -1.29
N ILE A 65 1.25 7.96 -2.05
CA ILE A 65 1.69 6.64 -1.58
C ILE A 65 2.69 6.77 -0.41
N TYR A 66 3.63 7.71 -0.51
CA TYR A 66 4.62 7.95 0.54
C TYR A 66 3.97 8.44 1.83
N ALA A 67 3.03 9.39 1.74
CA ALA A 67 2.28 9.90 2.89
C ALA A 67 1.50 8.78 3.59
N LEU A 68 0.80 7.95 2.82
CA LEU A 68 0.06 6.81 3.35
C LEU A 68 0.99 5.82 4.07
N ALA A 69 2.15 5.50 3.47
CA ALA A 69 3.11 4.57 4.06
C ALA A 69 3.67 5.07 5.40
N ILE A 70 3.95 6.37 5.52
CA ILE A 70 4.41 6.97 6.78
C ILE A 70 3.33 6.85 7.85
N LYS A 71 2.08 7.20 7.52
CA LYS A 71 0.97 7.15 8.47
C LYS A 71 0.80 5.75 9.07
N HIS A 72 0.79 4.72 8.22
CA HIS A 72 0.71 3.32 8.69
C HIS A 72 1.94 2.85 9.46
N ARG A 73 3.13 3.41 9.19
CA ARG A 73 4.32 3.11 9.98
C ARG A 73 4.26 3.74 11.37
N LEU A 74 3.65 4.92 11.50
CA LEU A 74 3.51 5.65 12.76
C LEU A 74 2.34 5.14 13.63
N ASP A 75 1.24 4.67 13.02
CA ASP A 75 0.03 4.25 13.73
C ASP A 75 0.12 2.83 14.36
N GLY A 76 1.22 2.09 14.18
CA GLY A 76 1.35 0.76 14.79
C GLY A 76 2.47 -0.12 14.23
N GLY A 77 3.15 0.31 13.16
CA GLY A 77 4.29 -0.39 12.59
C GLY A 77 3.95 -1.77 11.98
N PRO A 78 4.84 -2.34 11.15
CA PRO A 78 4.65 -3.66 10.53
C PRO A 78 4.68 -4.83 11.53
N ASP A 79 4.87 -4.56 12.82
CA ASP A 79 5.07 -5.54 13.90
C ASP A 79 3.79 -5.84 14.69
N SER A 80 2.69 -5.10 14.45
CA SER A 80 1.42 -5.28 15.18
C SER A 80 0.48 -6.35 14.58
N ASP A 81 0.71 -6.77 13.33
CA ASP A 81 -0.08 -7.83 12.70
C ASP A 81 0.72 -9.14 12.75
N GLY A 82 0.30 -10.05 13.66
CA GLY A 82 0.78 -11.42 13.68
C GLY A 82 0.59 -12.07 12.31
N ASP A 83 1.70 -12.44 11.67
CA ASP A 83 1.69 -13.29 10.49
C ASP A 83 1.29 -14.72 10.94
N GLU A 84 0.00 -14.94 11.24
CA GLU A 84 -0.57 -16.28 11.32
C GLU A 84 -0.89 -16.76 9.89
N ASP A 85 -0.09 -17.72 9.42
CA ASP A 85 -0.33 -18.51 8.20
C ASP A 85 -1.55 -19.44 8.36
#